data_AF-A0A8J5JCY9-F1
#
_entry.id   AF-A0A8J5JCY9-F1
#
_cell.length_a   1.000
_cell.length_b   1.000
_cell.length_c   1.000
_cell.angle_alpha   90.00
_cell.angle_beta   90.00
_cell.angle_gamma   90.00
#
_symmetry.space_group_name_H-M   'P 1'
#
loop_
_entity.id
_entity.type
_entity.pdbx_description
1 polymer ?
#
loop_
_entity_poly.entity_id
_entity_poly.type
_entity_poly.pdbx_seq_one_letter_code
_entity_poly.pdbx_strand_id
1 'polypeptide(L)'
;MNETSMKLAERLVPSTYLKQAADSRVIREKLIRMLVEQLVSRRHYGLCHGIGRSGDIAEVQPKAAGSSLLNKLTNAMTLDIIRTLGVRKAAACLVVPLATGMSMVLCLLTLRQQRPSAKYVIWQRIDQKSCFKSIITAGLVPVVVENILEGDELRTNVAEIKRQIDVLGPDAVVAVMTTTSCFAPRGIDKLEQVAALCAEFKVPHLVNNAYGLQSYNLWRIDAFVQSTDKNFMVPVGGAIIVGFNAKFIEEVGQMYPGYKQLLRERKMLKEMLAEQMSSVAEKHGLRVLTTKNNPISIAMTVPSHGTSSLTELGSMMFLRGISGARVINTKAVKTIAGVKFTGWGSHCESYPHHYLTAAASIGMTNKDLKLFITRLDNCLKTFRAAESLPSPQTIGAAESLPSPQSVGAAESLPSPQTVGAAESLPSPQTVGAAESLPSPQTVGAAESVPSPQTVGAAESLPSPQTVGAAESLPSPPKVEDCGHRSEDTGDDMEVMSYDDDDDYDDNIM
;
A
#
# COMPACT_ATOMS: atom_id res chain seq x y z
N MET A 1 -26.99 -26.50 -12.12
CA MET A 1 -25.79 -27.06 -12.81
C MET A 1 -24.94 -25.93 -13.37
N ASN A 2 -23.62 -26.09 -13.38
CA ASN A 2 -22.72 -25.24 -14.16
C ASN A 2 -22.70 -25.71 -15.63
N GLU A 3 -22.06 -24.96 -16.54
CA GLU A 3 -22.05 -25.30 -17.98
C GLU A 3 -21.41 -26.67 -18.28
N THR A 4 -20.36 -27.04 -17.54
CA THR A 4 -19.69 -28.34 -17.70
C THR A 4 -20.63 -29.50 -17.37
N SER A 5 -21.41 -29.38 -16.29
CA SER A 5 -22.44 -30.36 -15.94
C SER A 5 -23.59 -30.41 -16.96
N MET A 6 -24.00 -29.28 -17.53
CA MET A 6 -25.04 -29.25 -18.58
C MET A 6 -24.58 -30.01 -19.83
N LYS A 7 -23.37 -29.73 -20.33
CA LYS A 7 -22.78 -30.39 -21.51
C LYS A 7 -22.51 -31.89 -21.31
N LEU A 8 -22.34 -32.33 -20.07
CA LEU A 8 -22.28 -33.76 -19.74
C LEU A 8 -23.68 -34.39 -19.70
N ALA A 9 -24.68 -33.68 -19.17
CA ALA A 9 -26.06 -34.15 -19.09
C ALA A 9 -26.75 -34.25 -20.47
N GLU A 10 -26.33 -33.44 -21.47
CA GLU A 10 -26.78 -33.51 -22.88
C GLU A 10 -26.65 -34.90 -23.52
N ARG A 11 -25.84 -35.80 -22.95
CA ARG A 11 -25.66 -37.19 -23.40
C ARG A 11 -26.60 -38.20 -22.72
N LEU A 12 -27.34 -37.78 -21.69
CA LEU A 12 -28.08 -38.64 -20.76
C LEU A 12 -29.54 -38.23 -20.56
N VAL A 13 -29.89 -36.98 -20.83
CA VAL A 13 -31.23 -36.40 -20.60
C VAL A 13 -31.68 -35.66 -21.88
N PRO A 14 -32.95 -35.76 -22.31
CA PRO A 14 -33.42 -35.07 -23.51
C PRO A 14 -33.21 -33.56 -23.43
N SER A 15 -32.80 -32.97 -24.56
CA SER A 15 -32.41 -31.56 -24.68
C SER A 15 -33.52 -30.57 -24.28
N THR A 16 -34.79 -30.95 -24.38
CA THR A 16 -35.94 -30.18 -23.93
C THR A 16 -35.95 -29.95 -22.41
N TYR A 17 -35.75 -31.00 -21.61
CA TYR A 17 -35.67 -30.90 -20.15
C TYR A 17 -34.42 -30.12 -19.70
N LEU A 18 -33.29 -30.28 -20.41
CA LEU A 18 -32.07 -29.52 -20.12
C LEU A 18 -32.23 -28.03 -20.45
N LYS A 19 -32.92 -27.70 -21.56
CA LYS A 19 -33.29 -26.32 -21.87
C LYS A 19 -34.20 -25.72 -20.80
N GLN A 20 -35.25 -26.44 -20.40
CA GLN A 20 -36.14 -26.01 -19.31
C GLN A 20 -35.39 -25.79 -17.98
N ALA A 21 -34.39 -26.63 -17.67
CA ALA A 21 -33.53 -26.46 -16.50
C ALA A 21 -32.57 -25.26 -16.62
N ALA A 22 -32.08 -24.95 -17.83
CA ALA A 22 -31.27 -23.76 -18.09
C ALA A 22 -32.11 -22.48 -17.97
N ASP A 23 -33.29 -22.43 -18.60
CA ASP A 23 -34.22 -21.31 -18.55
C ASP A 23 -34.66 -21.03 -17.11
N SER A 24 -34.95 -22.09 -16.34
CA SER A 24 -35.25 -22.00 -14.89
C SER A 24 -34.08 -21.42 -14.07
N ARG A 25 -32.83 -21.71 -14.46
CA ARG A 25 -31.63 -21.14 -13.82
C ARG A 25 -31.55 -19.63 -14.10
N VAL A 26 -31.76 -19.21 -15.34
CA VAL A 26 -31.74 -17.80 -15.76
C VAL A 26 -32.83 -16.99 -15.06
N ILE A 27 -34.05 -17.53 -14.92
CA ILE A 27 -35.13 -16.89 -14.16
C ILE A 27 -34.72 -16.69 -12.69
N ARG A 28 -34.12 -17.71 -12.06
CA ARG A 28 -33.66 -17.62 -10.66
C ARG A 28 -32.51 -16.62 -10.50
N GLU A 29 -31.56 -16.59 -11.43
CA GLU A 29 -30.46 -15.61 -11.49
C GLU A 29 -30.99 -14.18 -11.66
N LYS A 30 -32.02 -13.97 -12.49
CA LYS A 30 -32.70 -12.68 -12.66
C LYS A 30 -33.39 -12.22 -11.36
N LEU A 31 -34.11 -13.11 -10.67
CA LEU A 31 -34.77 -12.80 -9.40
C LEU A 31 -33.75 -12.46 -8.29
N ILE A 32 -32.65 -13.21 -8.21
CA ILE A 32 -31.55 -12.91 -7.28
C ILE A 32 -30.91 -11.55 -7.59
N ARG A 33 -30.68 -11.22 -8.88
CA ARG A 33 -30.19 -9.90 -9.29
C ARG A 33 -31.14 -8.80 -8.86
N MET A 34 -32.44 -8.92 -9.15
CA MET A 34 -33.45 -7.93 -8.76
C MET A 34 -33.51 -7.73 -7.24
N LEU A 35 -33.44 -8.82 -6.46
CA LEU A 35 -33.40 -8.74 -5.00
C LEU A 35 -32.15 -8.03 -4.49
N VAL A 36 -30.97 -8.33 -5.05
CA VAL A 36 -29.71 -7.64 -4.70
C VAL A 36 -29.76 -6.17 -5.08
N GLU A 37 -30.28 -5.82 -6.25
CA GLU A 37 -30.44 -4.44 -6.72
C GLU A 37 -31.41 -3.65 -5.81
N GLN A 38 -32.54 -4.26 -5.40
CA GLN A 38 -33.46 -3.66 -4.44
C GLN A 38 -32.86 -3.50 -3.05
N LEU A 39 -32.15 -4.51 -2.52
CA LEU A 39 -31.50 -4.44 -1.22
C LEU A 39 -30.40 -3.36 -1.19
N VAL A 40 -29.55 -3.30 -2.22
CA VAL A 40 -28.53 -2.25 -2.36
C VAL A 40 -29.17 -0.88 -2.49
N SER A 41 -30.20 -0.72 -3.34
CA SER A 41 -30.91 0.55 -3.52
C SER A 41 -31.55 1.04 -2.21
N ARG A 42 -32.30 0.18 -1.50
CA ARG A 42 -32.93 0.51 -0.21
C ARG A 42 -31.91 0.85 0.87
N ARG A 43 -30.82 0.07 1.00
CA ARG A 43 -29.73 0.33 1.97
C ARG A 43 -29.01 1.66 1.72
N HIS A 44 -29.04 2.15 0.49
CA HIS A 44 -28.44 3.42 0.08
C HIS A 44 -29.48 4.52 -0.18
N TYR A 45 -30.75 4.33 0.23
CA TYR A 45 -31.84 5.30 0.06
C TYR A 45 -32.00 5.82 -1.38
N GLY A 46 -31.72 4.97 -2.37
CA GLY A 46 -31.73 5.30 -3.81
C GLY A 46 -30.51 6.11 -4.30
N LEU A 47 -29.58 6.51 -3.43
CA LEU A 47 -28.45 7.40 -3.72
C LEU A 47 -27.29 6.67 -4.43
N CYS A 48 -27.48 6.32 -5.70
CA CYS A 48 -26.55 5.49 -6.47
C CYS A 48 -25.39 6.25 -7.16
N HIS A 49 -25.50 7.57 -7.36
CA HIS A 49 -24.57 8.34 -8.20
C HIS A 49 -23.32 8.87 -7.43
N GLY A 50 -23.31 8.79 -6.10
CA GLY A 50 -22.26 9.38 -5.27
C GLY A 50 -22.33 10.91 -5.20
N ILE A 51 -21.20 11.55 -4.84
CA ILE A 51 -21.07 13.01 -4.68
C ILE A 51 -20.05 13.59 -5.67
N GLY A 52 -20.17 14.89 -5.95
CA GLY A 52 -19.19 15.63 -6.76
C GLY A 52 -19.23 15.39 -8.26
N ARG A 53 -18.23 15.96 -8.94
CA ARG A 53 -17.93 15.78 -10.37
C ARG A 53 -16.50 15.26 -10.53
N SER A 54 -16.03 15.09 -11.77
CA SER A 54 -14.81 14.32 -12.06
C SER A 54 -13.49 15.05 -11.80
N GLY A 55 -13.51 16.28 -11.31
CA GLY A 55 -12.33 17.07 -10.92
C GLY A 55 -12.60 18.03 -9.75
N ASP A 56 -13.70 17.81 -9.01
CA ASP A 56 -14.03 18.47 -7.74
C ASP A 56 -15.11 17.63 -7.04
N ILE A 57 -14.86 17.23 -5.80
CA ILE A 57 -15.79 16.43 -4.98
C ILE A 57 -16.91 17.26 -4.32
N ALA A 58 -16.75 18.59 -4.23
CA ALA A 58 -17.76 19.51 -3.69
C ALA A 58 -18.77 19.99 -4.76
N GLU A 59 -18.42 19.90 -6.04
CA GLU A 59 -19.21 20.43 -7.15
C GLU A 59 -20.61 19.77 -7.27
N VAL A 60 -21.61 20.54 -7.70
CA VAL A 60 -22.98 20.04 -7.93
C VAL A 60 -22.98 19.06 -9.10
N GLN A 61 -23.51 17.84 -8.88
CA GLN A 61 -23.70 16.84 -9.92
C GLN A 61 -25.08 17.05 -10.58
N PRO A 62 -25.17 17.54 -11.83
CA PRO A 62 -26.45 17.80 -12.49
C PRO A 62 -27.29 16.53 -12.70
N LYS A 63 -26.65 15.34 -12.68
CA LYS A 63 -27.33 14.04 -12.76
C LYS A 63 -27.76 13.46 -11.40
N ALA A 64 -27.53 14.20 -10.30
CA ALA A 64 -27.80 13.75 -8.94
C ALA A 64 -28.03 14.96 -8.01
N ALA A 65 -29.07 15.75 -8.29
CA ALA A 65 -29.42 16.93 -7.50
C ALA A 65 -29.62 16.59 -6.00
N GLY A 66 -30.35 15.51 -5.69
CA GLY A 66 -30.55 15.04 -4.31
C GLY A 66 -29.25 14.68 -3.58
N SER A 67 -28.36 13.91 -4.22
CA SER A 67 -27.04 13.59 -3.65
C SER A 67 -26.15 14.84 -3.47
N SER A 68 -26.28 15.82 -4.36
CA SER A 68 -25.56 17.10 -4.28
C SER A 68 -26.07 17.98 -3.13
N LEU A 69 -27.39 18.03 -2.94
CA LEU A 69 -28.02 18.72 -1.82
C LEU A 69 -27.64 18.07 -0.49
N LEU A 70 -27.72 16.74 -0.40
CA LEU A 70 -27.31 15.99 0.78
C LEU A 70 -25.83 16.23 1.13
N ASN A 71 -24.93 16.25 0.14
CA ASN A 71 -23.52 16.60 0.35
C ASN A 71 -23.35 18.02 0.93
N LYS A 72 -24.06 19.01 0.37
CA LYS A 72 -24.02 20.41 0.87
C LYS A 72 -24.56 20.52 2.29
N LEU A 73 -25.70 19.89 2.60
CA LEU A 73 -26.28 19.87 3.94
C LEU A 73 -25.35 19.18 4.95
N THR A 74 -24.76 18.04 4.57
CA THR A 74 -23.82 17.29 5.41
C THR A 74 -22.59 18.14 5.76
N ASN A 75 -22.01 18.84 4.78
CA ASN A 75 -20.90 19.77 5.01
C ASN A 75 -21.30 20.95 5.91
N ALA A 76 -22.49 21.55 5.69
CA ALA A 76 -22.98 22.67 6.51
C ALA A 76 -23.22 22.27 7.98
N MET A 77 -23.93 21.16 8.21
CA MET A 77 -24.19 20.64 9.57
C MET A 77 -22.89 20.22 10.28
N THR A 78 -21.95 19.61 9.55
CA THR A 78 -20.65 19.24 10.10
C THR A 78 -19.85 20.47 10.54
N LEU A 79 -19.83 21.54 9.72
CA LEU A 79 -19.17 22.80 10.03
C LEU A 79 -19.78 23.48 11.27
N ASP A 80 -21.10 23.41 11.42
CA ASP A 80 -21.81 23.99 12.57
C ASP A 80 -21.50 23.25 13.88
N ILE A 81 -21.48 21.91 13.85
CA ILE A 81 -21.06 21.07 14.98
C ILE A 81 -19.60 21.40 15.37
N ILE A 82 -18.70 21.54 14.41
CA ILE A 82 -17.29 21.90 14.64
C ILE A 82 -17.15 23.28 15.31
N ARG A 83 -17.95 24.27 14.88
CA ARG A 83 -17.98 25.61 15.50
C ARG A 83 -18.55 25.58 16.91
N THR A 84 -19.61 24.81 17.12
CA THR A 84 -20.28 24.62 18.41
C THR A 84 -19.36 23.96 19.44
N LEU A 85 -18.58 22.94 19.03
CA LEU A 85 -17.59 22.24 19.86
C LEU A 85 -16.28 23.04 20.10
N GLY A 86 -16.29 24.34 19.81
CA GLY A 86 -15.24 25.29 20.20
C GLY A 86 -14.47 25.92 19.05
N VAL A 87 -14.45 25.29 17.86
CA VAL A 87 -13.67 25.76 16.70
C VAL A 87 -14.42 26.86 15.92
N ARG A 88 -14.89 27.88 16.64
CA ARG A 88 -15.79 28.95 16.15
C ARG A 88 -15.29 29.69 14.91
N LYS A 89 -13.96 29.71 14.68
CA LYS A 89 -13.31 30.36 13.53
C LYS A 89 -13.10 29.47 12.31
N ALA A 90 -13.55 28.21 12.32
CA ALA A 90 -13.51 27.34 11.14
C ALA A 90 -14.30 27.98 9.99
N ALA A 91 -13.63 28.22 8.85
CA ALA A 91 -14.22 28.93 7.72
C ALA A 91 -15.04 27.99 6.84
N ALA A 92 -14.50 26.82 6.53
CA ALA A 92 -15.15 25.77 5.74
C ALA A 92 -14.69 24.37 6.20
N CYS A 93 -15.49 23.35 5.88
CA CYS A 93 -15.06 21.96 5.95
C CYS A 93 -15.59 21.15 4.76
N LEU A 94 -14.92 20.02 4.50
CA LEU A 94 -15.26 19.05 3.47
C LEU A 94 -15.25 17.64 4.08
N VAL A 95 -16.42 17.00 4.10
CA VAL A 95 -16.58 15.58 4.40
C VAL A 95 -16.17 14.78 3.17
N VAL A 96 -15.22 13.87 3.33
CA VAL A 96 -14.66 13.06 2.25
C VAL A 96 -14.84 11.56 2.52
N PRO A 97 -15.12 10.73 1.48
CA PRO A 97 -15.26 9.28 1.58
C PRO A 97 -13.88 8.59 1.61
N LEU A 98 -13.00 9.10 2.48
CA LEU A 98 -11.63 8.65 2.68
C LEU A 98 -11.34 8.58 4.18
N ALA A 99 -10.66 7.54 4.65
CA ALA A 99 -10.16 7.51 6.02
C ALA A 99 -9.06 8.58 6.23
N THR A 100 -8.95 9.12 7.45
CA THR A 100 -8.10 10.28 7.82
C THR A 100 -6.72 10.32 7.17
N GLY A 101 -6.03 9.17 7.06
CA GLY A 101 -4.72 9.07 6.38
C GLY A 101 -4.77 9.49 4.91
N MET A 102 -5.74 9.01 4.14
CA MET A 102 -5.90 9.41 2.73
C MET A 102 -6.40 10.85 2.58
N SER A 103 -7.12 11.36 3.56
CA SER A 103 -7.55 12.77 3.61
C SER A 103 -6.38 13.71 3.91
N MET A 104 -5.40 13.26 4.70
CA MET A 104 -4.11 13.96 4.84
C MET A 104 -3.25 13.86 3.56
N VAL A 105 -3.30 12.75 2.80
CA VAL A 105 -2.69 12.71 1.44
C VAL A 105 -3.26 13.82 0.58
N LEU A 106 -4.59 14.00 0.56
CA LEU A 106 -5.27 15.03 -0.23
C LEU A 106 -4.81 16.45 0.14
N CYS A 107 -4.72 16.74 1.45
CA CYS A 107 -4.18 18.00 1.95
C CYS A 107 -2.72 18.22 1.50
N LEU A 108 -1.86 17.20 1.67
CA LEU A 108 -0.44 17.27 1.31
C LEU A 108 -0.21 17.41 -0.20
N LEU A 109 -1.06 16.82 -1.04
CA LEU A 109 -1.00 17.01 -2.50
C LEU A 109 -1.40 18.43 -2.90
N THR A 110 -2.41 19.02 -2.24
CA THR A 110 -2.82 20.42 -2.46
C THR A 110 -1.70 21.39 -2.07
N LEU A 111 -1.14 21.24 -0.86
CA LEU A 111 -0.02 22.05 -0.38
C LEU A 111 1.24 21.87 -1.25
N ARG A 112 1.48 20.68 -1.79
CA ARG A 112 2.55 20.42 -2.77
C ARG A 112 2.30 21.11 -4.12
N GLN A 113 1.06 21.24 -4.57
CA GLN A 113 0.75 22.03 -5.78
C GLN A 113 1.01 23.52 -5.55
N GLN A 114 0.69 24.04 -4.36
CA GLN A 114 1.02 25.41 -3.95
C GLN A 114 2.54 25.64 -3.76
N ARG A 115 3.30 24.60 -3.40
CA ARG A 115 4.76 24.65 -3.13
C ARG A 115 5.53 23.64 -4.00
N PRO A 116 5.66 23.82 -5.35
CA PRO A 116 6.18 22.78 -6.25
C PRO A 116 7.64 22.38 -6.03
N SER A 117 8.45 23.26 -5.43
CA SER A 117 9.84 23.00 -5.02
C SER A 117 9.94 22.06 -3.83
N ALA A 118 8.91 22.04 -2.98
CA ALA A 118 8.94 21.44 -1.67
C ALA A 118 8.75 19.91 -1.71
N LYS A 119 9.45 19.23 -0.80
CA LYS A 119 9.59 17.77 -0.77
C LYS A 119 9.46 17.19 0.63
N TYR A 120 9.73 17.98 1.67
CA TYR A 120 9.79 17.52 3.05
C TYR A 120 8.50 17.83 3.81
N VAL A 121 8.09 16.93 4.70
CA VAL A 121 7.07 17.20 5.73
C VAL A 121 7.74 16.99 7.08
N ILE A 122 7.87 18.07 7.85
CA ILE A 122 8.42 18.01 9.21
C ILE A 122 7.31 17.49 10.11
N TRP A 123 7.52 16.36 10.78
CA TRP A 123 6.46 15.60 11.43
C TRP A 123 6.84 15.25 12.87
N GLN A 124 6.06 15.77 13.83
CA GLN A 124 6.28 15.48 15.26
C GLN A 124 5.82 14.05 15.57
N ARG A 125 6.77 13.20 15.96
CA ARG A 125 6.59 11.74 15.97
C ARG A 125 5.38 11.26 16.76
N ILE A 126 4.59 10.40 16.13
CA ILE A 126 3.58 9.54 16.76
C ILE A 126 3.57 8.19 16.05
N ASP A 127 3.60 7.09 16.81
CA ASP A 127 3.83 5.75 16.25
C ASP A 127 2.54 5.12 15.66
N GLN A 128 1.95 5.83 14.70
CA GLN A 128 0.66 5.50 14.06
C GLN A 128 0.85 5.38 12.54
N LYS A 129 0.71 4.15 12.04
CA LYS A 129 1.08 3.76 10.65
C LYS A 129 0.35 4.51 9.54
N SER A 130 -0.86 5.02 9.77
CA SER A 130 -1.68 5.69 8.74
C SER A 130 -1.24 7.13 8.50
N CYS A 131 -0.99 7.90 9.56
CA CYS A 131 -0.53 9.28 9.45
C CYS A 131 0.90 9.37 8.90
N PHE A 132 1.81 8.49 9.32
CA PHE A 132 3.16 8.41 8.74
C PHE A 132 3.13 8.00 7.25
N LYS A 133 2.31 7.00 6.89
CA LYS A 133 2.16 6.59 5.49
C LYS A 133 1.55 7.67 4.60
N SER A 134 0.72 8.58 5.12
CA SER A 134 0.12 9.63 4.30
C SER A 134 1.16 10.57 3.67
N ILE A 135 2.27 10.83 4.35
CA ILE A 135 3.40 11.61 3.82
C ILE A 135 4.05 10.86 2.64
N ILE A 136 4.34 9.57 2.84
CA ILE A 136 4.97 8.72 1.81
C ILE A 136 4.03 8.52 0.60
N THR A 137 2.73 8.35 0.83
CA THR A 137 1.71 8.18 -0.22
C THR A 137 1.47 9.48 -1.00
N ALA A 138 1.66 10.66 -0.41
CA ALA A 138 1.73 11.94 -1.14
C ALA A 138 3.02 12.10 -1.98
N GLY A 139 3.92 11.12 -1.94
CA GLY A 139 5.21 11.15 -2.63
C GLY A 139 6.18 12.18 -2.04
N LEU A 140 6.12 12.39 -0.73
CA LEU A 140 6.92 13.34 0.05
C LEU A 140 7.86 12.59 1.03
N VAL A 141 8.85 13.31 1.54
CA VAL A 141 9.86 12.79 2.47
C VAL A 141 9.47 13.19 3.90
N PRO A 142 9.16 12.25 4.81
CA PRO A 142 8.94 12.58 6.22
C PRO A 142 10.28 12.93 6.89
N VAL A 143 10.31 14.06 7.59
CA VAL A 143 11.40 14.47 8.48
C VAL A 143 10.88 14.31 9.90
N VAL A 144 11.28 13.20 10.53
CA VAL A 144 10.77 12.81 11.85
C VAL A 144 11.44 13.68 12.91
N VAL A 145 10.62 14.37 13.71
CA VAL A 145 11.04 15.09 14.90
C VAL A 145 10.66 14.27 16.12
N GLU A 146 11.65 13.86 16.90
CA GLU A 146 11.45 13.13 18.16
C GLU A 146 10.80 14.01 19.23
N ASN A 147 10.17 13.36 20.23
CA ASN A 147 9.49 14.05 21.33
C ASN A 147 10.48 14.38 22.46
N ILE A 148 10.22 15.44 23.22
CA ILE A 148 10.88 15.71 24.51
C ILE A 148 10.10 15.00 25.61
N LEU A 149 10.79 14.43 26.59
CA LEU A 149 10.18 13.93 27.82
C LEU A 149 10.02 15.07 28.84
N GLU A 150 8.79 15.42 29.19
CA GLU A 150 8.44 16.48 30.13
C GLU A 150 7.63 15.85 31.30
N GLY A 151 8.33 15.47 32.37
CA GLY A 151 7.78 14.57 33.38
C GLY A 151 7.61 13.17 32.81
N ASP A 152 6.41 12.58 32.91
CA ASP A 152 6.07 11.33 32.24
C ASP A 152 5.58 11.51 30.79
N GLU A 153 5.26 12.74 30.35
CA GLU A 153 4.66 12.98 29.04
C GLU A 153 5.70 13.16 27.91
N LEU A 154 5.42 12.57 26.75
CA LEU A 154 6.15 12.85 25.51
C LEU A 154 5.49 14.05 24.79
N ARG A 155 6.21 15.17 24.68
CA ARG A 155 5.74 16.46 24.15
C ARG A 155 6.51 16.92 22.90
N THR A 156 5.95 17.91 22.21
CA THR A 156 6.49 18.52 20.98
C THR A 156 7.87 19.14 21.17
N ASN A 157 8.82 18.77 20.31
CA ASN A 157 10.14 19.40 20.28
C ASN A 157 10.13 20.62 19.33
N VAL A 158 9.53 21.73 19.78
CA VAL A 158 9.37 22.95 18.97
C VAL A 158 10.73 23.53 18.51
N ALA A 159 11.78 23.38 19.33
CA ALA A 159 13.14 23.80 18.98
C ALA A 159 13.71 22.97 17.80
N GLU A 160 13.51 21.66 17.80
CA GLU A 160 13.92 20.79 16.67
C GLU A 160 13.06 21.01 15.43
N ILE A 161 11.74 21.27 15.56
CA ILE A 161 10.90 21.69 14.43
C ILE A 161 11.49 22.95 13.78
N LYS A 162 11.82 23.98 14.58
CA LYS A 162 12.46 25.20 14.05
C LYS A 162 13.80 24.88 13.38
N ARG A 163 14.68 24.12 14.05
CA ARG A 163 16.00 23.76 13.51
C ARG A 163 15.90 23.00 12.18
N GLN A 164 14.89 22.14 12.00
CA GLN A 164 14.65 21.45 10.74
C GLN A 164 14.13 22.39 9.64
N ILE A 165 13.30 23.39 9.97
CA ILE A 165 12.91 24.45 9.01
C ILE A 165 14.15 25.27 8.59
N ASP A 166 14.97 25.70 9.54
CA ASP A 166 16.20 26.47 9.30
C ASP A 166 17.19 25.68 8.40
N VAL A 167 17.38 24.38 8.66
CA VAL A 167 18.34 23.51 7.94
C VAL A 167 17.86 23.11 6.54
N LEU A 168 16.57 22.88 6.35
CA LEU A 168 16.01 22.47 5.05
C LEU A 168 15.69 23.67 4.14
N GLY A 169 15.49 24.85 4.72
CA GLY A 169 14.92 26.02 4.06
C GLY A 169 13.38 25.92 3.94
N PRO A 170 12.62 26.97 4.30
CA PRO A 170 11.15 26.93 4.25
C PRO A 170 10.56 26.49 2.91
N ASP A 171 11.20 26.85 1.78
CA ASP A 171 10.72 26.52 0.43
C ASP A 171 11.00 25.08 -0.03
N ALA A 172 11.71 24.30 0.80
CA ALA A 172 11.81 22.85 0.67
C ALA A 172 10.72 22.11 1.51
N VAL A 173 10.06 22.79 2.44
CA VAL A 173 9.05 22.21 3.35
C VAL A 173 7.64 22.42 2.79
N VAL A 174 6.88 21.34 2.65
CA VAL A 174 5.48 21.33 2.19
C VAL A 174 4.55 21.71 3.33
N ALA A 175 4.80 21.16 4.52
CA ALA A 175 4.06 21.45 5.74
C ALA A 175 4.87 21.04 6.99
N VAL A 176 4.56 21.65 8.13
CA VAL A 176 4.75 21.01 9.45
C VAL A 176 3.48 20.24 9.78
N MET A 177 3.62 19.02 10.28
CA MET A 177 2.52 18.11 10.59
C MET A 177 2.56 17.68 12.06
N THR A 178 1.56 18.11 12.83
CA THR A 178 1.39 17.77 14.26
C THR A 178 0.17 16.87 14.47
N THR A 179 0.04 16.29 15.67
CA THR A 179 -1.10 15.47 16.10
C THR A 179 -1.62 15.92 17.46
N THR A 180 -2.94 16.07 17.57
CA THR A 180 -3.63 16.31 18.85
C THR A 180 -4.00 15.00 19.52
N SER A 181 -4.91 14.24 18.91
CA SER A 181 -5.45 13.00 19.46
C SER A 181 -4.47 11.85 19.28
N CYS A 182 -3.76 11.50 20.36
CA CYS A 182 -2.73 10.46 20.42
C CYS A 182 -2.93 9.49 21.58
N PHE A 183 -2.10 8.44 21.64
CA PHE A 183 -2.07 7.51 22.78
C PHE A 183 -1.07 8.01 23.82
N ALA A 184 -1.43 7.92 25.11
CA ALA A 184 -0.52 8.16 26.21
C ALA A 184 0.69 7.18 26.14
N PRO A 185 1.90 7.57 26.60
CA PRO A 185 2.24 8.81 27.31
C PRO A 185 2.48 10.03 26.40
N ARG A 186 2.18 9.97 25.09
CA ARG A 186 2.29 11.17 24.24
C ARG A 186 1.16 12.15 24.55
N GLY A 187 1.52 13.40 24.82
CA GLY A 187 0.59 14.51 24.99
C GLY A 187 0.13 15.13 23.66
N ILE A 188 -0.88 15.99 23.76
CA ILE A 188 -1.34 16.86 22.66
C ILE A 188 -0.17 17.78 22.25
N ASP A 189 0.05 17.96 20.95
CA ASP A 189 1.12 18.85 20.49
C ASP A 189 0.93 20.31 20.93
N LYS A 190 2.04 21.04 21.10
CA LYS A 190 2.12 22.46 21.46
C LYS A 190 1.67 23.36 20.29
N LEU A 191 0.42 23.19 19.86
CA LEU A 191 -0.13 23.70 18.60
C LEU A 191 0.09 25.20 18.42
N GLU A 192 -0.15 26.02 19.44
CA GLU A 192 -0.04 27.47 19.33
C GLU A 192 1.41 27.93 19.04
N GLN A 193 2.39 27.23 19.63
CA GLN A 193 3.82 27.50 19.41
C GLN A 193 4.24 27.05 18.00
N VAL A 194 3.74 25.89 17.54
CA VAL A 194 4.00 25.41 16.17
C VAL A 194 3.29 26.27 15.12
N ALA A 195 2.07 26.73 15.37
CA ALA A 195 1.33 27.61 14.46
C ALA A 195 2.00 29.00 14.36
N ALA A 196 2.48 29.56 15.47
CA ALA A 196 3.27 30.79 15.47
C ALA A 196 4.56 30.64 14.64
N LEU A 197 5.29 29.53 14.83
CA LEU A 197 6.48 29.19 14.06
C LEU A 197 6.18 28.99 12.56
N CYS A 198 5.09 28.29 12.23
CA CYS A 198 4.63 28.11 10.85
C CYS A 198 4.29 29.44 10.17
N ALA A 199 3.66 30.38 10.90
CA ALA A 199 3.37 31.73 10.41
C ALA A 199 4.65 32.58 10.22
N GLU A 200 5.61 32.52 11.15
CA GLU A 200 6.92 33.17 11.05
C GLU A 200 7.66 32.74 9.77
N PHE A 201 7.80 31.44 9.57
CA PHE A 201 8.53 30.84 8.44
C PHE A 201 7.70 30.70 7.15
N LYS A 202 6.42 31.07 7.18
CA LYS A 202 5.46 30.94 6.05
C LYS A 202 5.34 29.50 5.53
N VAL A 203 5.46 28.53 6.43
CA VAL A 203 5.30 27.09 6.15
C VAL A 203 3.88 26.66 6.54
N PRO A 204 3.14 25.92 5.70
CA PRO A 204 1.80 25.44 6.07
C PRO A 204 1.77 24.53 7.31
N HIS A 205 0.73 24.67 8.13
CA HIS A 205 0.50 23.80 9.30
C HIS A 205 -0.68 22.85 9.04
N LEU A 206 -0.44 21.53 9.11
CA LEU A 206 -1.46 20.49 8.92
C LEU A 206 -1.60 19.64 10.18
N VAL A 207 -2.77 19.66 10.81
CA VAL A 207 -2.99 18.95 12.10
C VAL A 207 -3.80 17.67 11.92
N ASN A 208 -3.21 16.56 12.34
CA ASN A 208 -3.88 15.28 12.50
C ASN A 208 -4.73 15.31 13.79
N ASN A 209 -6.05 15.48 13.63
CA ASN A 209 -7.03 15.57 14.71
C ASN A 209 -8.00 14.37 14.66
N ALA A 210 -7.48 13.19 14.32
CA ALA A 210 -8.25 11.99 13.97
C ALA A 210 -9.44 11.68 14.88
N TYR A 211 -9.29 11.81 16.20
CA TYR A 211 -10.35 11.57 17.18
C TYR A 211 -10.45 12.67 18.25
N GLY A 212 -9.99 13.88 17.91
CA GLY A 212 -9.95 15.01 18.84
C GLY A 212 -11.21 15.87 18.90
N LEU A 213 -12.22 15.67 18.03
CA LEU A 213 -13.43 16.52 18.04
C LEU A 213 -14.29 16.30 19.28
N GLN A 214 -14.31 15.06 19.79
CA GLN A 214 -14.98 14.72 21.05
C GLN A 214 -14.29 15.31 22.30
N SER A 215 -13.15 15.97 22.14
CA SER A 215 -12.42 16.63 23.23
C SER A 215 -12.69 18.14 23.18
N TYR A 216 -13.44 18.64 24.16
CA TYR A 216 -13.57 20.08 24.38
C TYR A 216 -12.16 20.71 24.55
N ASN A 217 -11.95 21.88 23.94
CA ASN A 217 -10.70 22.67 23.87
C ASN A 217 -9.80 22.43 22.63
N LEU A 218 -10.38 22.44 21.42
CA LEU A 218 -9.62 22.60 20.17
C LEU A 218 -9.32 24.07 19.87
N TRP A 219 -8.06 24.47 20.08
CA TRP A 219 -7.57 25.84 19.88
C TRP A 219 -7.19 26.17 18.42
N ARG A 220 -6.54 27.32 18.20
CA ARG A 220 -6.26 27.93 16.89
C ARG A 220 -5.32 27.06 16.03
N ILE A 221 -5.77 26.74 14.82
CA ILE A 221 -5.10 25.88 13.81
C ILE A 221 -5.33 26.54 12.43
N ASP A 222 -4.57 26.17 11.38
CA ASP A 222 -4.80 26.62 9.99
C ASP A 222 -5.60 25.61 9.14
N ALA A 223 -5.28 24.31 9.24
CA ALA A 223 -6.10 23.21 8.72
C ALA A 223 -5.94 21.93 9.54
N PHE A 224 -7.02 21.16 9.71
CA PHE A 224 -7.00 19.88 10.42
C PHE A 224 -7.88 18.79 9.79
N VAL A 225 -7.53 17.54 10.06
CA VAL A 225 -8.22 16.35 9.52
C VAL A 225 -8.70 15.43 10.64
N GLN A 226 -9.97 15.06 10.61
CA GLN A 226 -10.66 14.22 11.60
C GLN A 226 -11.22 12.95 10.95
N SER A 227 -11.46 11.86 11.69
CA SER A 227 -12.21 10.70 11.19
C SER A 227 -13.70 10.85 11.52
N THR A 228 -14.59 10.33 10.67
CA THR A 228 -16.04 10.34 11.01
C THR A 228 -16.37 9.27 12.04
N ASP A 229 -15.80 8.08 11.91
CA ASP A 229 -16.08 6.93 12.80
C ASP A 229 -15.78 7.22 14.27
N LYS A 230 -14.68 7.89 14.57
CA LYS A 230 -14.21 8.11 15.95
C LYS A 230 -14.80 9.32 16.66
N ASN A 231 -15.58 10.15 15.96
CA ASN A 231 -16.18 11.36 16.52
C ASN A 231 -17.71 11.41 16.34
N PHE A 232 -18.28 10.59 15.45
CA PHE A 232 -19.71 10.58 15.11
C PHE A 232 -20.36 9.17 15.13
N MET A 233 -19.65 8.14 15.63
CA MET A 233 -20.16 6.77 15.80
C MET A 233 -20.66 6.08 14.49
N VAL A 234 -20.19 6.55 13.33
CA VAL A 234 -20.52 5.97 12.00
C VAL A 234 -19.52 4.89 11.58
N PRO A 235 -19.81 4.07 10.55
CA PRO A 235 -18.84 3.10 10.02
C PRO A 235 -17.51 3.72 9.54
N VAL A 236 -16.43 2.96 9.68
CA VAL A 236 -15.08 3.36 9.24
C VAL A 236 -15.04 3.59 7.73
N GLY A 237 -14.50 4.73 7.31
CA GLY A 237 -14.27 5.04 5.89
C GLY A 237 -14.35 6.51 5.52
N GLY A 238 -14.96 7.35 6.36
CA GLY A 238 -15.06 8.80 6.17
C GLY A 238 -14.07 9.61 7.01
N ALA A 239 -13.87 10.85 6.59
CA ALA A 239 -13.10 11.87 7.31
C ALA A 239 -13.66 13.25 7.01
N ILE A 240 -13.24 14.23 7.82
CA ILE A 240 -13.57 15.64 7.66
C ILE A 240 -12.26 16.40 7.54
N ILE A 241 -12.12 17.22 6.50
CA ILE A 241 -11.03 18.19 6.35
C ILE A 241 -11.61 19.57 6.68
N VAL A 242 -10.96 20.31 7.57
CA VAL A 242 -11.45 21.60 8.08
C VAL A 242 -10.35 22.65 7.91
N GLY A 243 -10.73 23.87 7.50
CA GLY A 243 -9.78 24.94 7.24
C GLY A 243 -10.31 26.30 7.65
N PHE A 244 -9.38 27.20 7.98
CA PHE A 244 -9.66 28.58 8.37
C PHE A 244 -9.52 29.54 7.17
N ASN A 245 -9.10 29.01 6.01
CA ASN A 245 -9.22 29.63 4.69
C ASN A 245 -10.15 28.77 3.82
N ALA A 246 -11.28 29.33 3.38
CA ALA A 246 -12.25 28.61 2.56
C ALA A 246 -11.69 28.19 1.19
N LYS A 247 -10.86 29.02 0.56
CA LYS A 247 -10.23 28.72 -0.75
C LYS A 247 -9.31 27.50 -0.68
N PHE A 248 -8.62 27.29 0.44
CA PHE A 248 -7.82 26.07 0.63
C PHE A 248 -8.69 24.80 0.66
N ILE A 249 -9.87 24.86 1.26
CA ILE A 249 -10.81 23.72 1.30
C ILE A 249 -11.45 23.47 -0.07
N GLU A 250 -11.68 24.51 -0.86
CA GLU A 250 -12.06 24.41 -2.27
C GLU A 250 -10.96 23.73 -3.12
N GLU A 251 -9.71 24.19 -3.01
CA GLU A 251 -8.55 23.59 -3.69
C GLU A 251 -8.31 22.12 -3.28
N VAL A 252 -8.54 21.78 -2.01
CA VAL A 252 -8.53 20.38 -1.53
C VAL A 252 -9.66 19.55 -2.16
N GLY A 253 -10.84 20.14 -2.37
CA GLY A 253 -11.95 19.49 -3.07
C GLY A 253 -11.65 19.22 -4.56
N GLN A 254 -11.03 20.19 -5.23
CA GLN A 254 -10.57 20.11 -6.63
C GLN A 254 -9.39 19.15 -6.81
N MET A 255 -8.53 18.99 -5.80
CA MET A 255 -7.43 18.01 -5.80
C MET A 255 -7.94 16.55 -5.77
N TYR A 256 -9.22 16.28 -5.50
CA TYR A 256 -9.74 14.92 -5.44
C TYR A 256 -9.89 14.31 -6.86
N PRO A 257 -9.07 13.31 -7.24
CA PRO A 257 -9.06 12.81 -8.62
C PRO A 257 -10.29 11.94 -8.87
N GLY A 258 -11.25 12.44 -9.65
CA GLY A 258 -12.40 11.66 -10.07
C GLY A 258 -11.97 10.42 -10.86
N TYR A 259 -12.57 9.26 -10.57
CA TYR A 259 -12.19 7.95 -11.16
C TYR A 259 -12.07 7.96 -12.70
N LYS A 260 -12.85 8.80 -13.39
CA LYS A 260 -12.78 9.02 -14.85
C LYS A 260 -11.47 9.65 -15.34
N GLN A 261 -10.70 10.34 -14.50
CA GLN A 261 -9.36 10.83 -14.83
C GLN A 261 -8.33 9.70 -14.75
N LEU A 262 -8.27 8.97 -13.64
CA LEU A 262 -7.37 7.82 -13.46
C LEU A 262 -7.60 6.75 -14.56
N LEU A 263 -8.84 6.54 -15.01
CA LEU A 263 -9.15 5.68 -16.14
C LEU A 263 -8.64 6.20 -17.51
N ARG A 264 -8.54 7.53 -17.71
CA ARG A 264 -7.97 8.14 -18.93
C ARG A 264 -6.45 8.04 -18.91
N GLU A 265 -5.81 8.46 -17.81
CA GLU A 265 -4.37 8.39 -17.61
C GLU A 265 -3.84 6.95 -17.79
N ARG A 266 -4.54 5.97 -17.21
CA ARG A 266 -4.21 4.55 -17.36
C ARG A 266 -4.37 4.01 -18.79
N LYS A 267 -5.26 4.57 -19.62
CA LYS A 267 -5.33 4.23 -21.06
C LYS A 267 -4.11 4.78 -21.79
N MET A 268 -3.83 6.07 -21.63
CA MET A 268 -2.69 6.76 -22.24
C MET A 268 -1.36 6.09 -21.87
N LEU A 269 -1.14 5.79 -20.58
CA LEU A 269 0.06 5.08 -20.12
C LEU A 269 0.15 3.64 -20.62
N LYS A 270 -0.95 2.97 -20.95
CA LYS A 270 -0.93 1.64 -21.60
C LYS A 270 -0.43 1.73 -23.05
N GLU A 271 -0.78 2.80 -23.77
CA GLU A 271 -0.31 3.05 -25.13
C GLU A 271 1.18 3.40 -25.11
N MET A 272 1.60 4.37 -24.29
CA MET A 272 3.01 4.74 -24.10
C MET A 272 3.89 3.58 -23.60
N LEU A 273 3.37 2.70 -22.74
CA LEU A 273 4.08 1.49 -22.29
C LEU A 273 4.29 0.50 -23.43
N ALA A 274 3.32 0.33 -24.34
CA ALA A 274 3.46 -0.55 -25.49
C ALA A 274 4.53 -0.01 -26.47
N GLU A 275 4.49 1.28 -26.78
CA GLU A 275 5.45 1.96 -27.65
C GLU A 275 6.89 1.85 -27.12
N GLN A 276 7.10 2.19 -25.85
CA GLN A 276 8.45 2.14 -25.26
C GLN A 276 8.94 0.69 -25.05
N MET A 277 8.05 -0.27 -24.78
CA MET A 277 8.42 -1.69 -24.77
C MET A 277 8.79 -2.20 -26.17
N SER A 278 8.12 -1.75 -27.24
CA SER A 278 8.52 -2.09 -28.62
C SER A 278 9.91 -1.56 -28.95
N SER A 279 10.18 -0.28 -28.66
CA SER A 279 11.49 0.33 -28.90
C SER A 279 12.63 -0.38 -28.14
N VAL A 280 12.41 -0.76 -26.87
CA VAL A 280 13.39 -1.57 -26.12
C VAL A 280 13.49 -3.00 -26.67
N ALA A 281 12.39 -3.61 -27.09
CA ALA A 281 12.41 -4.94 -27.68
C ALA A 281 13.23 -4.97 -28.98
N GLU A 282 12.92 -4.06 -29.91
CA GLU A 282 13.59 -3.92 -31.22
C GLU A 282 15.10 -3.69 -31.07
N LYS A 283 15.50 -2.80 -30.15
CA LYS A 283 16.90 -2.55 -29.78
C LYS A 283 17.64 -3.81 -29.33
N HIS A 284 16.93 -4.78 -28.75
CA HIS A 284 17.45 -6.09 -28.34
C HIS A 284 17.10 -7.22 -29.33
N GLY A 285 16.62 -6.93 -30.54
CA GLY A 285 16.22 -7.98 -31.50
C GLY A 285 15.10 -8.90 -30.99
N LEU A 286 14.26 -8.36 -30.11
CA LEU A 286 13.06 -8.95 -29.53
C LEU A 286 11.83 -8.22 -30.08
N ARG A 287 10.62 -8.68 -29.77
CA ARG A 287 9.38 -8.03 -30.19
C ARG A 287 8.31 -8.02 -29.10
N VAL A 288 7.47 -7.00 -29.10
CA VAL A 288 6.18 -7.01 -28.37
C VAL A 288 5.21 -8.00 -29.03
N LEU A 289 4.37 -8.64 -28.23
CA LEU A 289 3.37 -9.63 -28.65
C LEU A 289 2.01 -8.96 -28.90
N THR A 290 1.43 -9.21 -30.07
CA THR A 290 0.21 -8.57 -30.58
C THR A 290 -1.06 -9.01 -29.85
N THR A 291 -1.25 -8.49 -28.64
CA THR A 291 -2.31 -8.88 -27.69
C THR A 291 -3.49 -7.89 -27.71
N LYS A 292 -4.07 -7.62 -28.88
CA LYS A 292 -5.10 -6.57 -29.10
C LYS A 292 -6.25 -6.58 -28.08
N ASN A 293 -6.70 -7.77 -27.67
CA ASN A 293 -7.82 -7.95 -26.75
C ASN A 293 -7.45 -7.80 -25.25
N ASN A 294 -6.20 -7.44 -24.91
CA ASN A 294 -5.78 -7.15 -23.54
C ASN A 294 -5.66 -5.63 -23.29
N PRO A 295 -6.58 -5.02 -22.51
CA PRO A 295 -6.57 -3.58 -22.29
C PRO A 295 -5.56 -3.11 -21.21
N ILE A 296 -4.89 -4.02 -20.51
CA ILE A 296 -4.08 -3.73 -19.31
C ILE A 296 -2.65 -4.28 -19.40
N SER A 297 -2.49 -5.56 -19.77
CA SER A 297 -1.21 -6.26 -19.79
C SER A 297 -0.60 -6.28 -21.20
N ILE A 298 0.72 -6.13 -21.26
CA ILE A 298 1.55 -6.18 -22.47
C ILE A 298 2.61 -7.25 -22.24
N ALA A 299 2.98 -7.95 -23.31
CA ALA A 299 4.02 -8.97 -23.27
C ALA A 299 5.05 -8.75 -24.39
N MET A 300 6.31 -9.11 -24.15
CA MET A 300 7.38 -9.10 -25.15
C MET A 300 8.20 -10.39 -25.07
N THR A 301 8.72 -10.85 -26.20
CA THR A 301 9.64 -12.00 -26.23
C THR A 301 10.91 -11.70 -25.42
N VAL A 302 11.52 -12.73 -24.81
CA VAL A 302 12.85 -12.65 -24.18
C VAL A 302 13.83 -13.60 -24.91
N PRO A 303 15.16 -13.45 -24.73
CA PRO A 303 16.14 -14.35 -25.35
C PRO A 303 15.87 -15.82 -25.02
N SER A 304 16.23 -16.70 -25.95
CA SER A 304 16.00 -18.16 -25.85
C SER A 304 17.27 -18.99 -26.07
N HIS A 305 18.44 -18.33 -26.08
CA HIS A 305 19.72 -18.90 -26.51
C HIS A 305 20.86 -18.51 -25.55
N GLY A 306 20.88 -19.14 -24.38
CA GLY A 306 21.94 -18.98 -23.38
C GLY A 306 21.87 -20.11 -22.35
N THR A 307 22.98 -20.33 -21.63
CA THR A 307 23.03 -21.23 -20.46
C THR A 307 22.42 -20.60 -19.20
N SER A 308 22.24 -19.28 -19.19
CA SER A 308 21.56 -18.51 -18.14
C SER A 308 20.07 -18.88 -18.03
N SER A 309 19.61 -19.12 -16.80
CA SER A 309 18.22 -19.45 -16.54
C SER A 309 17.32 -18.23 -16.74
N LEU A 310 16.17 -18.39 -17.39
CA LEU A 310 15.17 -17.30 -17.54
C LEU A 310 14.69 -16.72 -16.20
N THR A 311 14.79 -17.50 -15.12
CA THR A 311 14.55 -17.07 -13.74
C THR A 311 15.51 -15.95 -13.31
N GLU A 312 16.74 -15.95 -13.83
CA GLU A 312 17.78 -14.95 -13.56
C GLU A 312 17.40 -13.58 -14.12
N LEU A 313 16.87 -13.50 -15.36
CA LEU A 313 16.34 -12.23 -15.89
C LEU A 313 15.24 -11.66 -14.98
N GLY A 314 14.40 -12.53 -14.41
CA GLY A 314 13.39 -12.16 -13.41
C GLY A 314 14.00 -11.61 -12.10
N SER A 315 15.02 -12.27 -11.55
CA SER A 315 15.68 -11.81 -10.31
C SER A 315 16.52 -10.54 -10.55
N MET A 316 17.18 -10.41 -11.69
CA MET A 316 17.92 -9.21 -12.11
C MET A 316 17.01 -7.97 -12.19
N MET A 317 15.78 -8.14 -12.69
CA MET A 317 14.76 -7.10 -12.72
C MET A 317 14.26 -6.75 -11.32
N PHE A 318 13.98 -7.76 -10.48
CA PHE A 318 13.53 -7.57 -9.10
C PHE A 318 14.56 -6.84 -8.23
N LEU A 319 15.83 -7.25 -8.28
CA LEU A 319 16.95 -6.62 -7.57
C LEU A 319 17.18 -5.16 -8.00
N ARG A 320 16.86 -4.82 -9.26
CA ARG A 320 16.88 -3.43 -9.77
C ARG A 320 15.60 -2.67 -9.45
N GLY A 321 14.71 -3.23 -8.62
CA GLY A 321 13.49 -2.57 -8.16
C GLY A 321 12.37 -2.52 -9.20
N ILE A 322 12.31 -3.48 -10.14
CA ILE A 322 11.12 -3.71 -10.97
C ILE A 322 10.24 -4.76 -10.29
N SER A 323 9.10 -4.34 -9.75
CA SER A 323 8.07 -5.23 -9.21
C SER A 323 6.96 -5.51 -10.23
N GLY A 324 6.24 -6.61 -10.06
CA GLY A 324 5.01 -6.92 -10.82
C GLY A 324 5.23 -7.49 -12.23
N ALA A 325 6.33 -7.16 -12.89
CA ALA A 325 6.74 -7.80 -14.14
C ALA A 325 7.05 -9.30 -13.95
N ARG A 326 6.78 -10.14 -14.95
CA ARG A 326 6.96 -11.60 -14.87
C ARG A 326 7.64 -12.16 -16.12
N VAL A 327 8.76 -12.88 -15.95
CA VAL A 327 9.36 -13.70 -17.00
C VAL A 327 8.71 -15.09 -16.99
N ILE A 328 8.27 -15.55 -18.16
CA ILE A 328 7.53 -16.80 -18.36
C ILE A 328 8.38 -17.77 -19.19
N ASN A 329 8.88 -18.82 -18.53
CA ASN A 329 9.47 -19.97 -19.19
C ASN A 329 8.33 -20.91 -19.65
N THR A 330 8.07 -20.95 -20.96
CA THR A 330 7.00 -21.75 -21.57
C THR A 330 7.27 -23.27 -21.56
N LYS A 331 8.45 -23.71 -21.12
CA LYS A 331 8.79 -25.12 -20.85
C LYS A 331 8.65 -25.48 -19.36
N ALA A 332 8.26 -24.54 -18.49
CA ALA A 332 8.11 -24.81 -17.07
C ALA A 332 6.99 -25.84 -16.80
N VAL A 333 7.28 -26.81 -15.94
CA VAL A 333 6.32 -27.81 -15.48
C VAL A 333 5.99 -27.57 -14.02
N LYS A 334 4.70 -27.62 -13.65
CA LYS A 334 4.27 -27.52 -12.25
C LYS A 334 3.13 -28.49 -11.96
N THR A 335 3.26 -29.25 -10.87
CA THR A 335 2.17 -30.09 -10.35
C THR A 335 1.41 -29.33 -9.26
N ILE A 336 0.08 -29.36 -9.29
CA ILE A 336 -0.82 -28.76 -8.29
C ILE A 336 -1.94 -29.76 -8.02
N ALA A 337 -2.11 -30.19 -6.76
CA ALA A 337 -3.12 -31.18 -6.35
C ALA A 337 -3.14 -32.45 -7.24
N GLY A 338 -1.95 -32.98 -7.57
CA GLY A 338 -1.76 -34.13 -8.46
C GLY A 338 -1.83 -33.82 -9.97
N VAL A 339 -2.45 -32.71 -10.39
CA VAL A 339 -2.55 -32.31 -11.80
C VAL A 339 -1.24 -31.68 -12.27
N LYS A 340 -0.64 -32.24 -13.32
CA LYS A 340 0.61 -31.76 -13.95
C LYS A 340 0.31 -30.77 -15.07
N PHE A 341 0.75 -29.53 -14.92
CA PHE A 341 0.68 -28.49 -15.95
C PHE A 341 2.03 -28.32 -16.64
N THR A 342 2.08 -28.55 -17.95
CA THR A 342 3.13 -28.07 -18.86
C THR A 342 2.86 -26.60 -19.22
N GLY A 343 3.89 -25.84 -19.57
CA GLY A 343 3.76 -24.41 -19.85
C GLY A 343 3.18 -23.61 -18.67
N TRP A 344 3.61 -23.93 -17.44
CA TRP A 344 3.07 -23.27 -16.25
C TRP A 344 3.36 -21.76 -16.29
N GLY A 345 2.29 -20.96 -16.25
CA GLY A 345 2.34 -19.52 -16.37
C GLY A 345 2.20 -18.97 -17.78
N SER A 346 2.30 -19.79 -18.84
CA SER A 346 2.02 -19.37 -20.22
C SER A 346 0.57 -19.57 -20.67
N HIS A 347 -0.28 -20.16 -19.82
CA HIS A 347 -1.70 -20.44 -20.04
C HIS A 347 -2.04 -21.44 -21.17
N CYS A 348 -1.02 -22.01 -21.81
CA CYS A 348 -1.12 -23.22 -22.63
C CYS A 348 0.18 -24.03 -22.54
N GLU A 349 0.10 -25.31 -22.92
CA GLU A 349 1.16 -26.32 -22.76
C GLU A 349 2.41 -26.05 -23.61
N SER A 350 2.24 -25.39 -24.75
CA SER A 350 3.30 -25.11 -25.72
C SER A 350 3.09 -23.72 -26.33
N TYR A 351 3.55 -22.68 -25.63
CA TYR A 351 3.52 -21.31 -26.16
C TYR A 351 4.84 -21.01 -26.92
N PRO A 352 4.81 -20.48 -28.17
CA PRO A 352 5.97 -20.50 -29.08
C PRO A 352 7.24 -19.74 -28.66
N HIS A 353 7.14 -18.82 -27.69
CA HIS A 353 8.24 -17.96 -27.27
C HIS A 353 8.27 -17.81 -25.76
N HIS A 354 9.46 -17.80 -25.16
CA HIS A 354 9.61 -17.29 -23.79
C HIS A 354 9.33 -15.78 -23.77
N TYR A 355 8.63 -15.27 -22.75
CA TYR A 355 8.19 -13.87 -22.73
C TYR A 355 8.20 -13.21 -21.35
N LEU A 356 8.38 -11.89 -21.35
CA LEU A 356 8.18 -11.00 -20.21
C LEU A 356 6.78 -10.38 -20.30
N THR A 357 6.09 -10.21 -19.16
CA THR A 357 4.87 -9.39 -19.07
C THR A 357 5.07 -8.16 -18.18
N ALA A 358 4.41 -7.06 -18.52
CA ALA A 358 4.27 -5.84 -17.73
C ALA A 358 2.87 -5.24 -17.95
N ALA A 359 2.34 -4.46 -17.00
CA ALA A 359 0.94 -4.03 -17.04
C ALA A 359 0.74 -2.57 -16.62
N ALA A 360 -0.12 -1.87 -17.35
CA ALA A 360 -0.57 -0.52 -17.05
C ALA A 360 -1.83 -0.56 -16.16
N SER A 361 -1.63 -0.78 -14.86
CA SER A 361 -2.66 -0.72 -13.82
C SER A 361 -3.04 0.72 -13.48
N ILE A 362 -4.21 0.90 -12.84
CA ILE A 362 -4.67 2.22 -12.38
C ILE A 362 -3.71 2.76 -11.30
N GLY A 363 -3.41 4.06 -11.35
CA GLY A 363 -2.43 4.71 -10.45
C GLY A 363 -0.96 4.54 -10.85
N MET A 364 -0.64 3.83 -11.93
CA MET A 364 0.70 3.89 -12.55
C MET A 364 1.00 5.32 -13.00
N THR A 365 2.25 5.77 -12.87
CA THR A 365 2.68 7.12 -13.30
C THR A 365 3.67 7.12 -14.46
N ASN A 366 3.84 8.29 -15.09
CA ASN A 366 4.90 8.55 -16.06
C ASN A 366 6.33 8.35 -15.50
N LYS A 367 6.51 8.45 -14.17
CA LYS A 367 7.80 8.17 -13.52
C LYS A 367 8.09 6.67 -13.49
N ASP A 368 7.08 5.87 -13.17
CA ASP A 368 7.19 4.40 -13.12
C ASP A 368 7.47 3.83 -14.51
N LEU A 369 6.81 4.35 -15.55
CA LEU A 369 7.07 4.02 -16.96
C LEU A 369 8.55 4.25 -17.31
N LYS A 370 9.05 5.47 -17.15
CA LYS A 370 10.44 5.83 -17.49
C LYS A 370 11.45 4.99 -16.71
N LEU A 371 11.18 4.74 -15.43
CA LEU A 371 12.05 3.96 -14.54
C LEU A 371 12.06 2.47 -14.92
N PHE A 372 10.89 1.88 -15.24
CA PHE A 372 10.76 0.51 -15.75
C PHE A 372 11.55 0.33 -17.05
N ILE A 373 11.31 1.19 -18.05
CA ILE A 373 11.93 1.11 -19.38
C ILE A 373 13.46 1.23 -19.29
N THR A 374 13.97 2.19 -18.51
CA THR A 374 15.41 2.37 -18.28
C THR A 374 16.06 1.15 -17.62
N ARG A 375 15.40 0.58 -16.60
CA ARG A 375 15.90 -0.60 -15.88
C ARG A 375 15.81 -1.88 -16.73
N LEU A 376 14.76 -2.02 -17.55
CA LEU A 376 14.58 -3.15 -18.46
C LEU A 376 15.67 -3.19 -19.54
N ASP A 377 15.95 -2.08 -20.22
CA ASP A 377 17.04 -1.97 -21.19
C ASP A 377 18.39 -2.36 -20.57
N ASN A 378 18.65 -1.92 -19.34
CA ASN A 378 19.88 -2.30 -18.62
C ASN A 378 19.90 -3.77 -18.17
N CYS A 379 18.77 -4.38 -17.80
CA CYS A 379 18.69 -5.82 -17.54
C CYS A 379 19.03 -6.63 -18.79
N LEU A 380 18.42 -6.29 -19.93
CA LEU A 380 18.61 -7.01 -21.19
C LEU A 380 20.06 -6.89 -21.71
N LYS A 381 20.69 -5.71 -21.59
CA LYS A 381 22.14 -5.56 -21.85
C LYS A 381 22.98 -6.49 -20.99
N THR A 382 22.77 -6.48 -19.67
CA THR A 382 23.58 -7.29 -18.73
C THR A 382 23.37 -8.79 -18.97
N PHE A 383 22.14 -9.23 -19.21
CA PHE A 383 21.82 -10.63 -19.48
C PHE A 383 22.52 -11.13 -20.75
N ARG A 384 22.50 -10.34 -21.82
CA ARG A 384 23.22 -10.66 -23.07
C ARG A 384 24.74 -10.59 -22.97
N ALA A 385 25.27 -9.70 -22.14
CA ALA A 385 26.71 -9.66 -21.87
C ALA A 385 27.17 -10.98 -21.20
N ALA A 386 26.36 -11.53 -20.28
CA ALA A 386 26.62 -12.84 -19.69
C ALA A 386 26.53 -13.98 -20.72
N GLU A 387 25.56 -13.95 -21.65
CA GLU A 387 25.47 -14.91 -22.77
C GLU A 387 26.69 -14.86 -23.72
N SER A 388 27.46 -13.75 -23.74
CA SER A 388 28.63 -13.56 -24.61
C SER A 388 29.98 -14.00 -24.03
N LEU A 389 30.03 -14.39 -22.75
CA LEU A 389 31.23 -14.87 -22.09
C LEU A 389 31.23 -16.41 -22.02
N PRO A 390 32.31 -17.11 -22.45
CA PRO A 390 32.38 -18.55 -22.30
C PRO A 390 32.45 -18.91 -20.81
N SER A 391 31.68 -19.91 -20.40
CA SER A 391 31.70 -20.44 -19.03
C SER A 391 33.10 -20.93 -18.64
N PRO A 392 33.59 -20.66 -17.41
CA PRO A 392 34.81 -21.26 -16.91
C PRO A 392 34.75 -22.79 -17.05
N GLN A 393 35.80 -23.39 -17.62
CA GLN A 393 35.87 -24.84 -17.73
C GLN A 393 36.10 -25.44 -16.35
N THR A 394 35.13 -26.23 -15.86
CA THR A 394 35.30 -27.05 -14.67
C THR A 394 36.34 -28.14 -14.97
N ILE A 395 37.59 -27.92 -14.56
CA ILE A 395 38.58 -29.00 -14.52
C ILE A 395 38.07 -30.06 -13.54
N GLY A 396 38.18 -31.33 -13.94
CA GLY A 396 37.57 -32.46 -13.26
C GLY A 396 38.17 -32.75 -11.87
N ALA A 397 37.56 -33.71 -11.19
CA ALA A 397 38.05 -34.18 -9.89
C ALA A 397 39.50 -34.70 -9.99
N ALA A 398 40.32 -34.29 -9.03
CA ALA A 398 41.61 -34.87 -8.72
C ALA A 398 41.58 -35.41 -7.28
N GLU A 399 42.42 -36.41 -7.00
CA GLU A 399 42.34 -37.22 -5.78
C GLU A 399 43.02 -36.55 -4.56
N SER A 400 43.04 -37.27 -3.43
CA SER A 400 43.32 -36.73 -2.11
C SER A 400 44.81 -36.72 -1.72
N LEU A 401 45.15 -35.77 -0.82
CA LEU A 401 46.37 -35.66 0.00
C LEU A 401 47.68 -35.23 -0.72
N PRO A 402 48.70 -34.71 0.01
CA PRO A 402 48.74 -34.29 1.43
C PRO A 402 49.07 -32.79 1.64
N SER A 403 49.16 -32.35 2.89
CA SER A 403 49.52 -30.99 3.31
C SER A 403 51.04 -30.71 3.28
N PRO A 404 51.49 -29.49 2.91
CA PRO A 404 52.89 -29.10 3.01
C PRO A 404 53.27 -28.60 4.42
N GLN A 405 54.36 -29.13 4.97
CA GLN A 405 55.12 -28.49 6.04
C GLN A 405 56.40 -27.83 5.48
N SER A 406 56.97 -26.95 6.31
CA SER A 406 58.20 -26.16 6.16
C SER A 406 59.35 -26.73 5.31
N VAL A 407 59.75 -25.92 4.31
CA VAL A 407 61.12 -25.67 3.77
C VAL A 407 62.21 -26.76 3.79
N GLY A 408 62.77 -27.01 2.61
CA GLY A 408 64.15 -27.46 2.39
C GLY A 408 64.72 -26.83 1.11
N ALA A 409 65.94 -26.31 1.16
CA ALA A 409 66.68 -25.75 0.02
C ALA A 409 67.88 -26.68 -0.31
N ALA A 410 68.61 -26.63 -1.44
CA ALA A 410 68.55 -25.80 -2.66
C ALA A 410 68.84 -26.75 -3.88
N GLU A 411 69.17 -26.41 -5.13
CA GLU A 411 69.54 -25.16 -5.85
C GLU A 411 68.75 -25.11 -7.20
N SER A 412 69.06 -24.42 -8.31
CA SER A 412 70.18 -23.55 -8.75
C SER A 412 69.69 -22.53 -9.80
N LEU A 413 70.23 -21.31 -9.80
CA LEU A 413 69.97 -20.25 -10.79
C LEU A 413 71.13 -19.24 -10.84
N PRO A 414 71.65 -18.88 -12.03
CA PRO A 414 72.44 -17.67 -12.24
C PRO A 414 71.65 -16.60 -13.01
N SER A 415 71.82 -15.33 -12.62
CA SER A 415 71.13 -14.16 -13.18
C SER A 415 72.09 -13.21 -13.93
N PRO A 416 71.60 -12.20 -14.66
CA PRO A 416 72.34 -10.97 -14.88
C PRO A 416 72.23 -10.04 -13.65
N GLN A 417 73.37 -9.69 -13.05
CA GLN A 417 73.55 -8.60 -12.06
C GLN A 417 73.93 -7.29 -12.84
N THR A 418 74.13 -6.07 -12.32
CA THR A 418 74.18 -5.38 -10.98
C THR A 418 73.86 -3.87 -11.28
N VAL A 419 73.66 -2.86 -10.43
CA VAL A 419 73.76 -2.49 -8.98
C VAL A 419 72.53 -1.59 -8.65
N GLY A 420 72.25 -1.00 -7.48
CA GLY A 420 72.94 -0.80 -6.19
C GLY A 420 71.89 -0.58 -5.06
N ALA A 421 72.16 -0.18 -3.81
CA ALA A 421 73.24 0.58 -3.14
C ALA A 421 73.13 2.12 -3.28
N ALA A 422 73.06 2.93 -2.20
CA ALA A 422 73.00 2.62 -0.76
C ALA A 422 72.52 3.83 0.13
N GLU A 423 72.49 3.61 1.46
CA GLU A 423 72.64 4.56 2.58
C GLU A 423 71.45 5.32 3.25
N SER A 424 71.36 5.09 4.58
CA SER A 424 71.13 6.07 5.67
C SER A 424 69.72 6.50 6.13
N LEU A 425 69.65 6.83 7.44
CA LEU A 425 68.52 7.40 8.19
C LEU A 425 68.58 8.94 8.16
N PRO A 426 67.45 9.66 8.38
CA PRO A 426 67.24 10.16 9.74
C PRO A 426 65.78 10.17 10.25
N SER A 427 65.65 10.14 11.57
CA SER A 427 64.50 10.64 12.38
C SER A 427 64.92 12.00 13.00
N PRO A 428 64.05 12.85 13.63
CA PRO A 428 62.75 12.57 14.26
C PRO A 428 61.62 13.56 13.81
N GLN A 429 60.41 13.61 14.38
CA GLN A 429 60.06 14.14 15.71
C GLN A 429 58.89 13.38 16.38
N THR A 430 58.85 13.42 17.72
CA THR A 430 57.85 12.80 18.61
C THR A 430 57.02 13.84 19.37
N VAL A 431 55.71 13.58 19.58
CA VAL A 431 54.93 13.61 20.86
C VAL A 431 53.60 12.86 20.60
N GLY A 432 53.05 11.98 21.44
CA GLY A 432 53.54 11.29 22.64
C GLY A 432 52.39 10.79 23.54
N ALA A 433 52.53 9.60 24.17
CA ALA A 433 51.65 9.00 25.22
C ALA A 433 50.16 8.72 24.83
N ALA A 434 49.36 7.84 25.46
CA ALA A 434 49.46 6.65 26.34
C ALA A 434 48.00 6.09 26.49
N GLU A 435 47.58 4.93 27.03
CA GLU A 435 48.12 3.65 27.55
C GLU A 435 46.90 2.67 27.65
N SER A 436 46.88 1.40 28.11
CA SER A 436 47.83 0.40 28.68
C SER A 436 47.19 -1.01 28.53
N LEU A 437 47.95 -2.11 28.73
CA LEU A 437 47.42 -3.47 29.00
C LEU A 437 47.76 -3.92 30.44
N PRO A 438 47.02 -4.88 31.01
CA PRO A 438 47.70 -6.10 31.45
C PRO A 438 46.91 -7.43 31.28
N SER A 439 47.67 -8.53 31.40
CA SER A 439 47.24 -9.94 31.55
C SER A 439 48.06 -10.55 32.72
N PRO A 440 48.19 -11.88 32.94
CA PRO A 440 47.30 -13.05 32.70
C PRO A 440 47.11 -13.90 34.00
N GLN A 441 46.36 -15.02 33.96
CA GLN A 441 46.59 -16.20 34.84
C GLN A 441 46.12 -17.52 34.17
N THR A 442 46.76 -18.65 34.50
CA THR A 442 46.50 -20.00 33.93
C THR A 442 46.90 -21.16 34.86
N VAL A 443 45.98 -22.06 35.21
CA VAL A 443 46.17 -23.43 35.79
C VAL A 443 44.89 -24.24 35.44
N GLY A 444 44.85 -25.55 35.12
CA GLY A 444 45.88 -26.59 34.96
C GLY A 444 45.31 -27.87 34.27
N ALA A 445 46.01 -29.00 34.39
CA ALA A 445 45.79 -30.30 33.69
C ALA A 445 44.48 -31.06 34.11
N ALA A 446 44.05 -32.20 33.51
CA ALA A 446 44.79 -33.24 32.75
C ALA A 446 43.93 -34.07 31.74
N GLU A 447 44.49 -35.20 31.29
CA GLU A 447 44.06 -36.19 30.27
C GLU A 447 42.80 -37.02 30.69
N SER A 448 42.17 -37.93 29.91
CA SER A 448 42.48 -38.64 28.64
C SER A 448 41.19 -39.13 27.91
N VAL A 449 41.30 -39.78 26.73
CA VAL A 449 40.17 -40.33 25.92
C VAL A 449 39.98 -41.85 26.15
N PRO A 450 38.77 -42.44 25.96
CA PRO A 450 38.47 -43.11 24.67
C PRO A 450 36.97 -43.14 24.26
N SER A 451 36.71 -43.71 23.06
CA SER A 451 35.39 -44.18 22.53
C SER A 451 35.45 -45.72 22.35
N PRO A 452 34.48 -46.47 21.76
CA PRO A 452 33.15 -46.14 21.21
C PRO A 452 32.03 -47.17 21.58
N GLN A 453 30.87 -47.13 20.87
CA GLN A 453 30.10 -48.26 20.26
C GLN A 453 28.57 -48.10 20.25
N THR A 454 27.91 -48.79 19.31
CA THR A 454 26.46 -48.72 18.98
C THR A 454 25.83 -50.10 18.87
N VAL A 455 24.70 -50.37 19.54
CA VAL A 455 23.62 -51.29 19.11
C VAL A 455 22.31 -50.90 19.81
N GLY A 456 21.14 -51.17 19.21
CA GLY A 456 19.85 -51.26 19.93
C GLY A 456 18.71 -50.45 19.31
N ALA A 457 17.49 -50.99 19.31
CA ALA A 457 16.32 -50.37 18.69
C ALA A 457 15.00 -50.67 19.44
N ALA A 458 14.01 -49.81 19.16
CA ALA A 458 12.56 -50.00 19.30
C ALA A 458 11.84 -49.68 20.64
N GLU A 459 10.57 -49.32 20.43
CA GLU A 459 9.39 -49.35 21.31
C GLU A 459 9.14 -48.27 22.41
N SER A 460 8.19 -47.39 22.06
CA SER A 460 7.03 -46.97 22.88
C SER A 460 7.17 -45.80 23.89
N LEU A 461 6.01 -45.13 24.09
CA LEU A 461 5.77 -44.03 25.05
C LEU A 461 5.17 -44.57 26.35
N PRO A 462 5.28 -43.80 27.45
CA PRO A 462 4.05 -43.51 28.21
C PRO A 462 3.85 -42.01 28.50
N SER A 463 2.60 -41.62 28.74
CA SER A 463 2.18 -40.26 29.11
C SER A 463 1.63 -40.20 30.54
N PRO A 464 1.90 -39.13 31.31
CA PRO A 464 1.10 -38.77 32.49
C PRO A 464 0.67 -37.28 32.49
N GLN A 465 -0.38 -36.83 33.20
CA GLN A 465 -1.69 -37.45 33.48
C GLN A 465 -2.68 -36.33 33.91
N THR A 466 -3.98 -36.63 34.08
CA THR A 466 -5.08 -35.63 34.21
C THR A 466 -5.72 -35.52 35.60
N VAL A 467 -6.06 -34.30 36.02
CA VAL A 467 -7.12 -33.94 37.03
C VAL A 467 -7.63 -32.52 36.68
N GLY A 468 -8.91 -32.13 36.77
CA GLY A 468 -10.16 -32.87 37.03
C GLY A 468 -11.41 -31.96 36.86
N ALA A 469 -12.59 -32.58 36.69
CA ALA A 469 -13.90 -32.06 36.25
C ALA A 469 -14.51 -30.74 36.83
N ALA A 470 -15.28 -30.04 35.98
CA ALA A 470 -16.60 -29.42 36.27
C ALA A 470 -17.31 -29.04 34.93
N GLU A 471 -18.25 -29.84 34.43
CA GLU A 471 -19.72 -29.65 34.47
C GLU A 471 -20.33 -28.85 33.28
N SER A 472 -21.60 -29.12 32.96
CA SER A 472 -22.24 -28.79 31.67
C SER A 472 -23.38 -27.77 31.78
N LEU A 473 -23.40 -26.77 30.89
CA LEU A 473 -24.48 -25.79 30.79
C LEU A 473 -25.72 -26.34 30.04
N PRO A 474 -26.96 -26.02 30.48
CA PRO A 474 -28.19 -26.52 29.88
C PRO A 474 -28.73 -25.67 28.71
N SER A 475 -29.66 -26.25 27.95
CA SER A 475 -30.40 -25.62 26.85
C SER A 475 -31.38 -24.53 27.31
N PRO A 476 -31.74 -23.56 26.43
CA PRO A 476 -32.72 -22.51 26.76
C PRO A 476 -34.16 -23.06 26.88
N PRO A 477 -35.04 -22.40 27.67
CA PRO A 477 -36.39 -22.87 27.94
C PRO A 477 -37.41 -22.56 26.82
N LYS A 478 -38.56 -23.22 26.89
CA LYS A 478 -39.76 -22.89 26.10
C LYS A 478 -40.48 -21.66 26.67
N VAL A 479 -41.32 -21.03 25.85
CA VAL A 479 -42.32 -20.04 26.26
C VAL A 479 -43.67 -20.74 26.38
N GLU A 480 -44.40 -20.46 27.47
CA GLU A 480 -45.83 -20.77 27.62
C GLU A 480 -46.59 -19.51 28.07
N ASP A 481 -47.91 -19.54 27.95
CA ASP A 481 -48.83 -18.40 27.91
C ASP A 481 -49.69 -18.27 29.18
N CYS A 482 -49.95 -17.04 29.64
CA CYS A 482 -51.24 -16.61 30.24
C CYS A 482 -51.23 -15.14 30.71
N GLY A 483 -52.40 -14.48 30.65
CA GLY A 483 -52.85 -13.54 31.69
C GLY A 483 -53.17 -12.09 31.27
N HIS A 484 -54.44 -11.80 30.97
CA HIS A 484 -54.96 -10.46 30.71
C HIS A 484 -54.79 -9.45 31.86
N ARG A 485 -54.65 -8.16 31.50
CA ARG A 485 -55.70 -7.18 31.84
C ARG A 485 -55.83 -6.07 30.77
N SER A 486 -56.94 -5.34 30.81
CA SER A 486 -57.48 -4.50 29.74
C SER A 486 -57.63 -3.03 30.16
N GLU A 487 -57.45 -2.11 29.21
CA GLU A 487 -58.11 -0.79 29.03
C GLU A 487 -57.39 -0.14 27.83
N ASP A 488 -57.96 0.00 26.63
CA ASP A 488 -59.14 0.77 26.15
C ASP A 488 -58.70 2.12 25.51
N THR A 489 -59.52 2.66 24.60
CA THR A 489 -59.22 3.65 23.53
C THR A 489 -58.28 3.12 22.44
N GLY A 490 -58.52 3.36 21.15
CA GLY A 490 -59.70 3.95 20.49
C GLY A 490 -59.40 4.24 19.02
N ASP A 491 -60.17 3.69 18.09
CA ASP A 491 -60.01 3.94 16.65
C ASP A 491 -60.48 5.35 16.27
N ASP A 492 -59.77 5.99 15.33
CA ASP A 492 -60.34 6.67 14.15
C ASP A 492 -59.23 7.45 13.41
N MET A 493 -59.04 7.16 12.12
CA MET A 493 -58.35 8.08 11.19
C MET A 493 -58.81 7.82 9.76
N GLU A 494 -59.63 8.73 9.23
CA GLU A 494 -60.29 8.58 7.93
C GLU A 494 -59.34 8.68 6.74
N VAL A 495 -59.74 8.05 5.62
CA VAL A 495 -59.04 8.14 4.34
C VAL A 495 -59.53 9.38 3.59
N MET A 496 -58.76 10.48 3.62
CA MET A 496 -58.96 11.58 2.68
C MET A 496 -58.30 11.30 1.35
N SER A 497 -59.11 10.93 0.35
CA SER A 497 -58.80 11.19 -1.05
C SER A 497 -58.94 12.68 -1.33
N TYR A 498 -57.97 13.26 -2.05
CA TYR A 498 -58.12 14.55 -2.70
C TYR A 498 -58.21 14.30 -4.20
N ASP A 499 -59.20 14.91 -4.84
CA ASP A 499 -59.40 14.82 -6.29
C ASP A 499 -58.45 15.80 -7.01
N ASP A 500 -57.82 15.34 -8.11
CA ASP A 500 -57.05 16.17 -9.02
C ASP A 500 -57.99 16.77 -10.09
N ASP A 501 -58.45 18.00 -9.89
CA ASP A 501 -59.12 18.82 -10.91
C ASP A 501 -58.80 20.31 -10.68
N ASP A 502 -57.96 20.90 -11.53
CA ASP A 502 -58.13 22.25 -12.08
C ASP A 502 -57.02 22.54 -13.13
N ASP A 503 -57.43 22.90 -14.35
CA ASP A 503 -56.53 23.43 -15.38
C ASP A 503 -56.00 24.81 -14.98
N TYR A 504 -54.78 25.17 -15.40
CA TYR A 504 -54.53 26.55 -15.84
C TYR A 504 -53.52 26.62 -16.98
N ASP A 505 -53.86 27.50 -17.93
CA ASP A 505 -53.33 27.50 -19.30
C ASP A 505 -52.13 28.46 -19.50
N ASP A 506 -51.71 28.52 -20.76
CA ASP A 506 -50.56 29.18 -21.36
C ASP A 506 -50.24 30.64 -20.94
N ASN A 507 -48.95 30.98 -21.12
CA ASN A 507 -48.35 32.28 -21.51
C ASN A 507 -49.12 33.62 -21.29
N ILE A 508 -48.43 34.65 -20.75
CA ILE A 508 -48.14 35.95 -21.45
C ILE A 508 -47.32 36.95 -20.57
N MET A 509 -46.39 37.67 -21.23
CA MET A 509 -45.51 38.79 -20.78
C MET A 509 -44.40 38.48 -19.75
#